data_AF-A0A1G1FPK6-F1
#
_entry.id   AF-A0A1G1FPK6-F1
#
_cell.length_a   1.000
_cell.length_b   1.000
_cell.length_c   1.000
_cell.angle_alpha   90.00
_cell.angle_beta   90.00
_cell.angle_gamma   90.00
#
_symmetry.space_group_name_H-M   'P 1'
#
loop_
_entity.id
_entity.type
_entity.pdbx_description
1 polymer ?
#
loop_
_entity_poly.entity_id
_entity_poly.type
_entity_poly.pdbx_seq_one_letter_code
_entity_poly.pdbx_strand_id
1 'polypeptide(L)'
;VVLSLLSGCASSMMIRSETVLVPGPDYAVVNFLRPSSLGGAIKFGIWDKEDLVGILTPKNYIQYKASPGEHIFMTRAENWAVIKATVEAGKTYSVLVAPRMGVWKARAGMEVLRPDDVRLSKWMSKLEPITVDPAKRDAYVNERIDDVRKAVQNVQDGRAEFDVMKPTDGR
;
A
#
# COMPACT_ATOMS: atom_id res chain seq x y z
N VAL A 1 6.90 42.69 17.63
CA VAL A 1 6.19 41.43 17.36
C VAL A 1 7.13 40.55 16.55
N VAL A 2 7.77 39.56 17.19
CA VAL A 2 8.64 38.60 16.51
C VAL A 2 7.72 37.58 15.85
N LEU A 3 7.60 37.66 14.53
CA LEU A 3 6.81 36.73 13.73
C LEU A 3 7.64 35.45 13.56
N SER A 4 7.47 34.51 14.50
CA SER A 4 8.06 33.17 14.40
C SER A 4 7.49 32.45 13.18
N LEU A 5 8.25 32.46 12.09
CA LEU A 5 8.05 31.58 10.95
C LEU A 5 8.30 30.14 11.42
N LEU A 6 7.24 29.42 11.76
CA LEU A 6 7.28 27.97 11.85
C LEU A 6 7.52 27.42 10.45
N SER A 7 8.79 27.35 10.04
CA SER A 7 9.24 26.51 8.94
C SER A 7 9.10 25.05 9.38
N GLY A 8 7.87 24.56 9.37
CA GLY A 8 7.60 23.14 9.42
C GLY A 8 8.15 22.54 8.13
N CYS A 9 9.41 22.10 8.17
CA CYS A 9 9.94 21.22 7.15
C CYS A 9 9.08 19.96 7.23
N ALA A 10 8.06 19.87 6.37
CA ALA A 10 7.18 18.72 6.26
C ALA A 10 8.03 17.55 5.75
N SER A 11 8.80 16.97 6.66
CA SER A 11 9.70 15.87 6.36
C SER A 11 8.83 14.72 5.87
N SER A 12 8.98 14.37 4.58
CA SER A 12 8.24 13.29 3.97
C SER A 12 8.40 12.03 4.83
N MET A 13 7.29 11.36 5.17
CA MET A 13 7.30 10.08 5.89
C MET A 13 7.82 8.92 5.02
N MET A 14 8.04 9.21 3.74
CA MET A 14 8.55 8.28 2.75
C MET A 14 9.83 8.85 2.17
N ILE A 15 10.82 7.98 2.00
CA ILE A 15 12.07 8.26 1.30
C ILE A 15 12.08 7.48 -0.01
N ARG A 16 12.85 7.95 -0.99
CA ARG A 16 13.12 7.18 -2.21
C ARG A 16 13.77 5.87 -1.81
N SER A 17 13.27 4.75 -2.34
CA SER A 17 13.97 3.47 -2.20
C SER A 17 15.15 3.45 -3.16
N GLU A 18 16.33 3.15 -2.63
CA GLU A 18 17.54 2.96 -3.44
C GLU A 18 17.59 1.56 -4.07
N THR A 19 16.78 0.63 -3.55
CA THR A 19 16.77 -0.77 -3.97
C THR A 19 15.45 -1.13 -4.63
N VAL A 20 15.54 -1.74 -5.81
CA VAL A 20 14.42 -2.45 -6.45
C VAL A 20 14.51 -3.92 -6.07
N LEU A 21 13.45 -4.44 -5.47
CA LEU A 21 13.34 -5.85 -5.06
C LEU A 21 13.04 -6.73 -6.27
N VAL A 22 13.69 -7.89 -6.29
CA VAL A 22 13.43 -9.01 -7.20
C VAL A 22 12.93 -10.17 -6.33
N PRO A 23 11.93 -10.96 -6.76
CA PRO A 23 11.44 -12.08 -5.97
C PRO A 23 12.54 -13.15 -5.78
N GLY A 24 12.50 -13.82 -4.63
CA GLY A 24 13.51 -14.80 -4.24
C GLY A 24 12.90 -16.16 -3.87
N PRO A 25 13.73 -17.17 -3.57
CA PRO A 25 13.26 -18.52 -3.28
C PRO A 25 12.39 -18.62 -2.01
N ASP A 26 12.51 -17.65 -1.11
CA ASP A 26 11.82 -17.67 0.20
C ASP A 26 10.78 -16.54 0.35
N TYR A 27 10.55 -15.73 -0.68
CA TYR A 27 9.60 -14.61 -0.62
C TYR A 27 9.03 -14.21 -1.97
N ALA A 28 7.83 -13.66 -1.95
CA ALA A 28 7.21 -12.95 -3.06
C ALA A 28 7.54 -11.45 -2.99
N VAL A 29 7.47 -10.76 -4.13
CA VAL A 29 7.44 -9.29 -4.16
C VAL A 29 6.03 -8.82 -4.49
N VAL A 30 5.44 -8.00 -3.65
CA VAL A 30 4.14 -7.37 -3.91
C VAL A 30 4.34 -5.88 -4.16
N ASN A 31 3.98 -5.42 -5.36
CA ASN A 31 4.05 -4.01 -5.74
C ASN A 31 2.71 -3.33 -5.47
N PHE A 32 2.70 -2.27 -4.66
CA PHE A 32 1.54 -1.39 -4.49
C PHE A 32 1.75 -0.10 -5.28
N LEU A 33 0.90 0.15 -6.26
CA LEU A 33 1.10 1.16 -7.29
C LEU A 33 0.08 2.29 -7.15
N ARG A 34 0.54 3.55 -7.20
CA ARG A 34 -0.37 4.70 -7.31
C ARG A 34 0.03 5.63 -8.47
N PRO A 35 -0.39 5.29 -9.70
CA PRO A 35 -0.10 6.11 -10.87
C PRO A 35 -0.91 7.40 -10.98
N SER A 36 -2.04 7.49 -10.28
CA SER A 36 -2.89 8.68 -10.31
C SER A 36 -2.30 9.85 -9.50
N SER A 37 -2.36 11.05 -10.05
CA SER A 37 -2.11 12.32 -9.32
C SER A 37 -3.35 12.87 -8.62
N LEU A 38 -4.52 12.25 -8.82
CA LEU A 38 -5.77 12.69 -8.18
C LEU A 38 -5.64 12.61 -6.65
N GLY A 39 -6.12 13.64 -5.97
CA GLY A 39 -6.03 13.76 -4.51
C GLY A 39 -4.57 13.80 -4.03
N GLY A 40 -3.78 14.75 -4.54
CA GLY A 40 -2.33 14.83 -4.31
C GLY A 40 -1.90 14.83 -2.82
N ALA A 41 -2.76 15.34 -1.93
CA ALA A 41 -2.52 15.34 -0.48
C ALA A 41 -2.88 14.02 0.22
N ILE A 42 -3.63 13.14 -0.44
CA ILE A 42 -4.09 11.87 0.13
C ILE A 42 -2.89 10.93 0.23
N LYS A 43 -2.78 10.21 1.34
CA LYS A 43 -1.76 9.18 1.56
C LYS A 43 -2.45 7.90 2.01
N PHE A 44 -2.07 6.77 1.44
CA PHE A 44 -2.68 5.49 1.77
C PHE A 44 -1.69 4.65 2.59
N GLY A 45 -1.98 4.44 3.87
CA GLY A 45 -1.27 3.44 4.66
C GLY A 45 -1.63 2.06 4.15
N ILE A 46 -0.64 1.32 3.66
CA ILE A 46 -0.78 -0.06 3.21
C ILE A 46 -0.33 -0.96 4.36
N TRP A 47 -1.21 -1.88 4.71
CA TRP A 47 -1.02 -2.82 5.80
C TRP A 47 -1.10 -4.24 5.24
N ASP A 48 -0.32 -5.13 5.83
CA ASP A 48 -0.52 -6.56 5.74
C ASP A 48 -0.87 -7.08 7.13
N LYS A 49 -2.14 -7.42 7.33
CA LYS A 49 -2.70 -7.64 8.67
C LYS A 49 -2.40 -6.43 9.57
N GLU A 50 -1.58 -6.60 10.61
CA GLU A 50 -1.16 -5.56 11.55
C GLU A 50 0.16 -4.88 11.16
N ASP A 51 0.87 -5.39 10.15
CA ASP A 51 2.18 -4.87 9.76
C ASP A 51 2.06 -3.74 8.75
N LEU A 52 2.62 -2.58 9.08
CA LEU A 52 2.71 -1.48 8.13
C LEU A 52 3.74 -1.84 7.04
N VAL A 53 3.24 -1.96 5.80
CA VAL A 53 4.01 -2.12 4.57
C VAL A 53 4.57 -0.77 4.14
N GLY A 54 3.73 0.27 4.16
CA GLY A 54 4.18 1.64 4.01
C GLY A 54 3.10 2.64 3.64
N ILE A 55 3.49 3.87 3.28
CA ILE A 55 2.56 4.97 3.03
C ILE A 55 2.64 5.39 1.57
N LEU A 56 1.65 4.98 0.79
CA LEU A 56 1.64 5.18 -0.66
C LEU A 56 1.17 6.59 -1.05
N THR A 57 2.06 7.33 -1.71
CA THR A 57 1.85 8.70 -2.21
C THR A 57 1.57 8.72 -3.72
N PRO A 58 0.99 9.80 -4.27
CA PRO A 58 0.76 9.90 -5.71
C PRO A 58 2.05 9.74 -6.52
N LYS A 59 1.99 9.12 -7.71
CA LYS A 59 3.12 8.91 -8.62
C LYS A 59 4.26 8.03 -8.09
N ASN A 60 3.98 7.25 -7.06
CA ASN A 60 4.95 6.36 -6.44
C ASN A 60 4.47 4.90 -6.42
N TYR A 61 5.38 3.99 -6.08
CA TYR A 61 5.07 2.61 -5.72
C TYR A 61 5.90 2.11 -4.55
N ILE A 62 5.37 1.12 -3.83
CA ILE A 62 6.06 0.42 -2.74
C ILE A 62 6.27 -1.03 -3.17
N GLN A 63 7.46 -1.58 -2.91
CA GLN A 63 7.71 -3.02 -3.03
C GLN A 63 7.79 -3.64 -1.65
N TYR A 64 7.03 -4.70 -1.44
CA TYR A 64 6.96 -5.42 -0.19
C TYR A 64 7.49 -6.84 -0.36
N LYS A 65 8.37 -7.29 0.53
CA LYS A 65 8.74 -8.70 0.64
C LYS A 65 7.68 -9.41 1.47
N ALA A 66 6.86 -10.23 0.81
CA ALA A 66 5.86 -11.04 1.47
C ALA A 66 6.38 -12.47 1.65
N SER A 67 6.25 -13.03 2.84
CA SER A 67 6.43 -14.47 3.04
C SER A 67 5.44 -15.25 2.15
N PRO A 68 5.74 -16.47 1.68
CA PRO A 68 4.73 -17.27 0.98
C PRO A 68 3.55 -17.61 1.89
N GLY A 69 2.34 -17.64 1.34
CA GLY A 69 1.11 -18.00 2.06
C GLY A 69 0.05 -16.89 2.08
N GLU A 70 -0.74 -16.85 3.15
CA GLU A 70 -1.94 -16.02 3.29
C GLU A 70 -1.66 -14.64 3.90
N HIS A 71 -2.11 -13.61 3.19
CA HIS A 71 -2.00 -12.20 3.54
C HIS A 71 -3.35 -11.49 3.52
N ILE A 72 -3.45 -10.39 4.26
CA ILE A 72 -4.61 -9.51 4.21
C ILE A 72 -4.09 -8.10 3.97
N PHE A 73 -4.05 -7.70 2.69
CA PHE A 73 -3.61 -6.36 2.32
C PHE A 73 -4.75 -5.36 2.47
N MET A 74 -4.48 -4.27 3.19
CA MET A 74 -5.52 -3.33 3.59
C MET A 74 -5.05 -1.89 3.45
N THR A 75 -5.99 -1.01 3.12
CA THR A 75 -5.77 0.42 3.25
C THR A 75 -7.02 1.15 3.72
N ARG A 76 -6.81 2.22 4.49
CA ARG A 76 -7.85 3.04 5.10
C ARG A 76 -8.00 4.38 4.38
N ALA A 77 -9.24 4.73 4.06
CA ALA A 77 -9.67 6.07 3.65
C ALA A 77 -11.01 6.41 4.31
N GLU A 78 -12.05 6.80 3.56
CA GLU A 78 -13.43 6.76 4.09
C GLU A 78 -13.93 5.33 4.34
N ASN A 79 -13.45 4.37 3.56
CA ASN A 79 -13.68 2.93 3.70
C ASN A 79 -12.39 2.19 4.11
N TRP A 80 -12.51 0.89 4.33
CA TRP A 80 -11.41 -0.05 4.17
C TRP A 80 -11.49 -0.65 2.77
N ALA A 81 -10.37 -0.69 2.05
CA ALA A 81 -10.22 -1.53 0.88
C ALA A 81 -9.33 -2.71 1.28
N VAL A 82 -9.73 -3.91 0.88
CA VAL A 82 -9.15 -5.17 1.38
C VAL A 82 -8.90 -6.11 0.21
N ILE A 83 -7.73 -6.75 0.21
CA ILE A 83 -7.40 -7.89 -0.63
C ILE A 83 -6.98 -9.05 0.27
N LYS A 84 -7.67 -10.18 0.18
CA LYS A 84 -7.14 -11.46 0.69
C LYS A 84 -6.25 -12.07 -0.38
N ALA A 85 -4.99 -12.31 -0.03
CA ALA A 85 -3.99 -12.75 -1.00
C ALA A 85 -3.35 -14.05 -0.57
N THR A 86 -3.19 -14.97 -1.52
CA THR A 86 -2.29 -16.12 -1.40
C THR A 86 -1.12 -15.91 -2.34
N VAL A 87 0.08 -15.74 -1.80
CA VAL A 87 1.30 -15.48 -2.59
C VAL A 87 2.28 -16.65 -2.48
N GLU A 88 3.01 -16.89 -3.56
CA GLU A 88 4.06 -17.92 -3.64
C GLU A 88 5.44 -17.27 -3.77
N ALA A 89 6.46 -17.93 -3.20
CA ALA A 89 7.85 -17.51 -3.38
C ALA A 89 8.23 -17.42 -4.86
N GLY A 90 9.21 -16.56 -5.16
CA GLY A 90 9.74 -16.43 -6.51
C GLY A 90 8.82 -15.66 -7.47
N LYS A 91 7.64 -15.22 -7.03
CA LYS A 91 6.68 -14.47 -7.85
C LYS A 91 6.57 -12.99 -7.49
N THR A 92 6.21 -12.20 -8.49
CA THR A 92 5.86 -10.79 -8.34
C THR A 92 4.37 -10.57 -8.56
N TYR A 93 3.71 -9.89 -7.63
CA TYR A 93 2.30 -9.51 -7.66
C TYR A 93 2.17 -7.98 -7.74
N SER A 94 1.05 -7.49 -8.28
CA SER A 94 0.83 -6.04 -8.40
C SER A 94 -0.58 -5.64 -8.00
N VAL A 95 -0.69 -4.60 -7.20
CA VAL A 95 -1.94 -4.01 -6.72
C VAL A 95 -1.98 -2.55 -7.12
N LEU A 96 -3.01 -2.16 -7.87
CA LEU A 96 -3.32 -0.76 -8.10
C LEU A 96 -4.08 -0.21 -6.89
N VAL A 97 -3.59 0.90 -6.34
CA VAL A 97 -4.26 1.64 -5.28
C VAL A 97 -4.66 3.01 -5.82
N ALA A 98 -5.96 3.28 -5.86
CA ALA A 98 -6.50 4.50 -6.47
C ALA A 98 -7.50 5.19 -5.54
N PRO A 99 -7.48 6.53 -5.46
CA PRO A 99 -8.57 7.27 -4.85
C PRO A 99 -9.84 7.09 -5.69
N ARG A 100 -10.96 6.85 -5.01
CA ARG A 100 -12.31 6.80 -5.58
C ARG A 100 -13.13 7.96 -4.99
N MET A 101 -14.15 8.40 -5.70
CA MET A 101 -15.07 9.40 -5.17
C MET A 101 -15.76 8.87 -3.90
N GLY A 102 -15.83 9.71 -2.89
CA GLY A 102 -16.54 9.44 -1.64
C GLY A 102 -17.51 10.58 -1.32
N VAL A 103 -18.16 10.51 -0.16
CA VAL A 103 -19.23 11.46 0.21
C VAL A 103 -18.63 12.74 0.79
N TRP A 104 -17.59 12.64 1.62
CA TRP A 104 -16.96 13.79 2.29
C TRP A 104 -15.46 13.92 2.00
N LYS A 105 -14.78 12.80 1.76
CA LYS A 105 -13.36 12.63 1.41
C LYS A 105 -13.25 11.52 0.35
N ALA A 106 -12.05 11.24 -0.16
CA ALA A 106 -11.89 10.13 -1.09
C ALA A 106 -12.02 8.76 -0.40
N ARG A 107 -12.59 7.80 -1.11
CA ARG A 107 -12.51 6.38 -0.78
C ARG A 107 -11.22 5.78 -1.33
N ALA A 108 -10.78 4.67 -0.76
CA ALA A 108 -9.71 3.86 -1.32
C ALA A 108 -10.29 2.75 -2.19
N GLY A 109 -9.70 2.52 -3.35
CA GLY A 109 -9.86 1.30 -4.12
C GLY A 109 -8.53 0.57 -4.21
N MET A 110 -8.58 -0.76 -4.08
CA MET A 110 -7.48 -1.66 -4.38
C MET A 110 -7.94 -2.59 -5.51
N GLU A 111 -7.08 -2.86 -6.48
CA GLU A 111 -7.38 -3.72 -7.63
C GLU A 111 -6.16 -4.62 -7.87
N VAL A 112 -6.39 -5.94 -7.91
CA VAL A 112 -5.36 -6.92 -8.29
C VAL A 112 -5.10 -6.79 -9.79
N LEU A 113 -3.87 -6.50 -10.17
CA LEU A 113 -3.48 -6.43 -11.57
C LEU A 113 -2.98 -7.79 -12.04
N ARG A 114 -3.44 -8.21 -13.22
CA ARG A 114 -3.00 -9.46 -13.84
C ARG A 114 -1.56 -9.32 -14.37
N PRO A 115 -0.80 -10.42 -14.46
CA PRO A 115 0.56 -10.43 -15.02
C PRO A 115 0.70 -9.81 -16.41
N ASP A 116 -0.36 -9.90 -17.22
CA ASP A 116 -0.44 -9.44 -18.62
C ASP A 116 -1.10 -8.05 -18.76
N ASP A 117 -1.34 -7.34 -17.65
CA ASP A 117 -1.93 -6.00 -17.69
C ASP A 117 -1.01 -5.02 -18.41
N VAL A 118 -1.42 -4.59 -19.60
CA VAL A 118 -0.69 -3.66 -20.47
C VAL A 118 -0.41 -2.29 -19.81
N ARG A 119 -1.16 -1.93 -18.76
CA ARG A 119 -0.97 -0.68 -18.02
C ARG A 119 0.22 -0.78 -17.06
N LEU A 120 0.52 -1.97 -16.56
CA LEU A 120 1.52 -2.20 -15.51
C LEU A 120 2.92 -1.74 -15.93
N SER A 121 3.40 -2.18 -17.09
CA SER A 121 4.74 -1.81 -17.60
C SER A 121 4.87 -0.30 -17.80
N LYS A 122 3.84 0.33 -18.37
CA LYS A 122 3.77 1.78 -18.59
C LYS A 122 3.75 2.58 -17.28
N TRP A 123 3.10 2.07 -16.24
CA TRP A 123 3.13 2.72 -14.93
C TRP A 123 4.46 2.53 -14.25
N MET A 124 4.99 1.30 -14.18
CA MET A 124 6.27 1.01 -13.54
C MET A 124 7.42 1.85 -14.11
N SER A 125 7.41 2.17 -15.40
CA SER A 125 8.45 3.04 -16.00
C SER A 125 8.36 4.53 -15.61
N LYS A 126 7.30 4.94 -14.90
CA LYS A 126 7.02 6.34 -14.55
C LYS A 126 6.86 6.57 -13.06
N LEU A 127 6.77 5.51 -12.26
CA LEU A 127 6.62 5.61 -10.82
C LEU A 127 7.97 5.56 -10.15
N GLU A 128 8.08 6.28 -9.05
CA GLU A 128 9.27 6.26 -8.21
C GLU A 128 9.08 5.24 -7.07
N PRO A 129 10.08 4.38 -6.82
CA PRO A 129 10.02 3.47 -5.69
C PRO A 129 10.24 4.25 -4.39
N ILE A 130 9.39 3.98 -3.41
CA ILE A 130 9.49 4.59 -2.08
C ILE A 130 9.44 3.53 -0.99
N THR A 131 10.04 3.86 0.15
CA THR A 131 9.98 3.06 1.38
C THR A 131 9.71 3.96 2.58
N VAL A 132 9.22 3.37 3.66
CA VAL A 132 8.94 4.09 4.90
C VAL A 132 10.25 4.56 5.51
N ASP A 133 10.29 5.82 5.97
CA ASP A 133 11.34 6.30 6.85
C ASP A 133 11.25 5.56 8.20
N PRO A 134 12.22 4.70 8.56
CA PRO A 134 12.14 3.89 9.76
C PRO A 134 11.95 4.72 11.03
N ALA A 135 12.52 5.94 11.07
CA ALA A 135 12.43 6.83 12.23
C ALA A 135 11.00 7.34 12.52
N LYS A 136 10.08 7.21 11.55
CA LYS A 136 8.70 7.70 11.65
C LYS A 136 7.66 6.58 11.64
N ARG A 137 8.09 5.32 11.48
CA ARG A 137 7.20 4.16 11.36
C ARG A 137 6.33 3.99 12.61
N ASP A 138 6.95 3.95 13.78
CA ASP A 138 6.27 3.57 15.02
C ASP A 138 5.21 4.58 15.43
N ALA A 139 5.48 5.88 15.26
CA ALA A 139 4.49 6.93 15.51
C ALA A 139 3.25 6.77 14.62
N TYR A 140 3.45 6.48 13.33
CA TYR A 140 2.33 6.24 12.41
C TYR A 140 1.53 5.00 12.81
N VAL A 141 2.21 3.94 13.22
CA VAL A 141 1.59 2.67 13.61
C VAL A 141 0.78 2.81 14.90
N ASN A 142 1.37 3.37 15.94
CA ASN A 142 0.74 3.47 17.26
C ASN A 142 -0.58 4.24 17.23
N GLU A 143 -0.66 5.28 16.40
CA GLU A 143 -1.90 6.06 16.22
C GLU A 143 -3.04 5.28 15.53
N ARG A 144 -2.74 4.17 14.85
CA ARG A 144 -3.67 3.50 13.91
C ARG A 144 -3.90 2.03 14.20
N ILE A 145 -3.05 1.42 15.01
CA ILE A 145 -3.01 -0.04 15.19
C ILE A 145 -4.33 -0.62 15.69
N ASP A 146 -5.04 0.09 16.58
CA ASP A 146 -6.33 -0.39 17.10
C ASP A 146 -7.42 -0.43 16.02
N ASP A 147 -7.42 0.53 15.11
CA ASP A 147 -8.36 0.55 13.99
C ASP A 147 -8.00 -0.51 12.94
N VAL A 148 -6.70 -0.74 12.72
CA VAL A 148 -6.19 -1.81 11.84
C VAL A 148 -6.62 -3.17 12.38
N ARG A 149 -6.41 -3.44 13.69
CA ARG A 149 -6.82 -4.69 14.35
C ARG A 149 -8.31 -4.96 14.21
N LYS A 150 -9.15 -3.96 14.47
CA LYS A 150 -10.60 -4.07 14.26
C LYS A 150 -10.94 -4.42 12.81
N ALA A 151 -10.23 -3.82 11.86
CA ALA A 151 -10.47 -4.07 10.45
C ALA A 151 -10.05 -5.51 10.05
N VAL A 152 -8.92 -6.00 10.54
CA VAL A 152 -8.49 -7.40 10.38
C VAL A 152 -9.53 -8.36 10.94
N GLN A 153 -10.03 -8.09 12.16
CA GLN A 153 -11.08 -8.90 12.78
C GLN A 153 -12.36 -8.89 11.94
N ASN A 154 -12.77 -7.73 11.40
CA ASN A 154 -13.94 -7.66 10.52
C ASN A 154 -13.77 -8.52 9.26
N VAL A 155 -12.57 -8.59 8.69
CA VAL A 155 -12.28 -9.49 7.55
C VAL A 155 -12.39 -10.95 7.95
N GLN A 156 -11.83 -11.31 9.12
CA GLN A 156 -11.86 -12.68 9.64
C GLN A 156 -13.29 -13.15 9.97
N ASP A 157 -14.12 -12.26 10.50
CA ASP A 157 -15.52 -12.52 10.84
C ASP A 157 -16.45 -12.52 9.61
N GLY A 158 -15.93 -12.29 8.39
CA GLY A 158 -16.74 -12.18 7.17
C GLY A 158 -17.60 -10.91 7.11
N ARG A 159 -17.25 -9.89 7.89
CA ARG A 159 -17.97 -8.59 8.00
C ARG A 159 -17.36 -7.49 7.12
N ALA A 160 -16.44 -7.84 6.22
CA ALA A 160 -15.81 -6.92 5.29
C ALA A 160 -15.83 -7.47 3.85
N GLU A 161 -16.07 -6.58 2.88
CA GLU A 161 -15.87 -6.88 1.48
C GLU A 161 -14.37 -6.92 1.17
N PHE A 162 -13.96 -7.84 0.30
CA PHE A 162 -12.58 -7.99 -0.13
C PHE A 162 -12.51 -8.50 -1.57
N ASP A 163 -11.46 -8.10 -2.26
CA ASP A 163 -11.01 -8.77 -3.48
C ASP A 163 -10.08 -9.94 -3.14
N VAL A 164 -9.90 -10.84 -4.10
CA VAL A 164 -9.03 -12.03 -3.94
C VAL A 164 -7.87 -11.94 -4.91
N MET A 165 -6.65 -12.06 -4.37
CA MET A 165 -5.42 -12.27 -5.15
C MET A 165 -5.01 -13.73 -5.03
N LYS A 166 -4.94 -14.41 -6.17
CA LYS A 166 -4.62 -15.84 -6.26
C LYS A 166 -3.15 -16.04 -6.61
N PRO A 167 -2.58 -17.24 -6.37
CA PRO A 167 -1.21 -17.54 -6.80
C PRO A 167 -0.97 -17.41 -8.31
N THR A 168 -2.02 -17.52 -9.12
CA THR A 168 -1.97 -17.34 -10.59
C THR A 168 -1.90 -15.89 -11.04
N ASP A 169 -2.09 -14.92 -10.13
CA ASP A 169 -1.95 -13.49 -10.42
C ASP A 169 -0.49 -13.01 -10.31
N GLY A 170 0.42 -13.88 -9.87
CA GLY A 170 1.85 -13.61 -9.79
C GLY A 170 2.61 -14.08 -11.03
N ARG A 171 3.66 -13.35 -11.39
CA ARG A 171 4.60 -13.68 -12.47
C ARG A 171 5.98 -14.07 -11.95
#